data_AF-A0A401YG73-F1
#
_entry.id   AF-A0A401YG73-F1
#
_cell.length_a   1.000
_cell.length_b   1.000
_cell.length_c   1.000
_cell.angle_alpha   90.00
_cell.angle_beta   90.00
_cell.angle_gamma   90.00
#
_symmetry.space_group_name_H-M   'P 1'
#
loop_
_entity.id
_entity.type
_entity.pdbx_description
1 polymer ?
#
loop_
_entity_poly.entity_id
_entity_poly.type
_entity_poly.pdbx_seq_one_letter_code
_entity_poly.pdbx_strand_id
1 'polypeptide(L)'
;MTIALLLSATALGLTTAPAAEAASTRGGAIARSEVLARAEDWFDRGVEYDQQAVAPDAEGAHDYRTDCSGMVAMAWHLPSTDFTTDSLDRRSVTDRVDRDDLLPGDALDDTADGHVVIFTGWIARSAGTFTYIQLANPRTDMATGTGSFAGPLLAGHPTANYVGLRYLHVVDDDEGTTTPSRVLDRYPWPSAGISPWRLDPRRRHTSGG
;
A
#
# COMPACT_ATOMS: atom_id res chain seq x y z
N MET A 1 33.94 -32.36 50.54
CA MET A 1 33.67 -31.10 49.80
C MET A 1 33.22 -31.50 48.40
N THR A 2 31.92 -31.59 48.17
CA THR A 2 31.33 -31.91 46.87
C THR A 2 30.61 -30.67 46.38
N ILE A 3 31.06 -30.12 45.26
CA ILE A 3 30.44 -28.98 44.58
C ILE A 3 29.51 -29.57 43.52
N ALA A 4 28.20 -29.32 43.64
CA ALA A 4 27.23 -29.62 42.60
C ALA A 4 27.15 -28.41 41.65
N LEU A 5 27.54 -28.61 40.40
CA LEU A 5 27.39 -27.62 39.33
C LEU A 5 25.97 -27.76 38.75
N LEU A 6 25.14 -26.73 38.93
CA LEU A 6 23.86 -26.59 38.22
C LEU A 6 24.12 -25.86 36.90
N LEU A 7 24.02 -26.59 35.79
CA LEU A 7 23.99 -26.03 34.44
C LEU A 7 22.54 -25.60 34.14
N SER A 8 22.29 -24.29 34.12
CA SER A 8 21.04 -23.75 33.62
C SER A 8 21.13 -23.58 32.10
N ALA A 9 20.36 -24.36 31.35
CA ALA A 9 20.20 -24.17 29.92
C ALA A 9 19.14 -23.09 29.65
N THR A 10 19.55 -21.95 29.13
CA THR A 10 18.64 -20.93 28.57
C THR A 10 18.23 -21.36 27.17
N ALA A 11 16.99 -21.80 27.00
CA ALA A 11 16.39 -22.01 25.69
C ALA A 11 16.03 -20.65 25.08
N LEU A 12 16.62 -20.31 23.92
CA LEU A 12 16.14 -19.21 23.10
C LEU A 12 14.84 -19.65 22.42
N GLY A 13 13.71 -19.14 22.88
CA GLY A 13 12.45 -19.25 22.16
C GLY A 13 12.52 -18.36 20.91
N LEU A 14 12.57 -18.96 19.72
CA LEU A 14 12.28 -18.24 18.49
C LEU A 14 10.79 -17.90 18.51
N THR A 15 10.45 -16.64 18.73
CA THR A 15 9.08 -16.16 18.52
C THR A 15 8.92 -16.00 17.00
N THR A 16 8.32 -16.99 16.34
CA THR A 16 7.81 -16.76 14.98
C THR A 16 6.69 -15.73 15.09
N ALA A 17 6.90 -14.55 14.53
CA ALA A 17 5.81 -13.59 14.36
C ALA A 17 4.67 -14.29 13.60
N PRO A 18 3.41 -14.18 14.03
CA PRO A 18 2.31 -14.74 13.27
C PRO A 18 2.34 -14.07 11.88
N ALA A 19 2.21 -14.87 10.83
CA ALA A 19 1.80 -14.34 9.54
C ALA A 19 0.48 -13.58 9.82
N ALA A 20 0.44 -12.29 9.49
CA ALA A 20 -0.76 -11.50 9.67
C ALA A 20 -1.85 -12.15 8.82
N GLU A 21 -2.80 -12.80 9.48
CA GLU A 21 -4.03 -13.25 8.84
C GLU A 21 -4.70 -11.99 8.26
N ALA A 22 -5.08 -12.00 6.98
CA ALA A 22 -5.84 -10.88 6.38
C ALA A 22 -7.00 -10.53 7.32
N ALA A 23 -6.98 -9.30 7.84
CA ALA A 23 -8.11 -8.80 8.60
C ALA A 23 -9.32 -8.56 7.66
N SER A 24 -9.05 -8.28 6.39
CA SER A 24 -10.05 -8.07 5.36
C SER A 24 -10.55 -9.35 4.69
N THR A 25 -11.78 -9.30 4.20
CA THR A 25 -12.28 -10.29 3.26
C THR A 25 -12.06 -9.81 1.82
N ARG A 26 -11.86 -10.75 0.91
CA ARG A 26 -11.61 -10.44 -0.49
C ARG A 26 -12.77 -9.67 -1.12
N GLY A 27 -12.46 -8.54 -1.75
CA GLY A 27 -13.42 -7.61 -2.31
C GLY A 27 -14.28 -6.88 -1.27
N GLY A 28 -13.98 -7.07 0.02
CA GLY A 28 -14.64 -6.41 1.14
C GLY A 28 -13.90 -5.16 1.59
N ALA A 29 -14.27 -4.69 2.78
CA ALA A 29 -13.58 -3.58 3.42
C ALA A 29 -12.15 -3.97 3.79
N ILE A 30 -11.20 -3.08 3.50
CA ILE A 30 -9.78 -3.27 3.81
C ILE A 30 -9.18 -1.99 4.39
N ALA A 31 -8.42 -2.14 5.47
CA ALA A 31 -7.78 -1.00 6.12
C ALA A 31 -6.57 -0.51 5.31
N ARG A 32 -6.27 0.79 5.36
CA ARG A 32 -5.09 1.36 4.67
C ARG A 32 -3.79 0.69 5.08
N SER A 33 -3.61 0.43 6.37
CA SER A 33 -2.41 -0.26 6.85
C SER A 33 -2.29 -1.69 6.29
N GLU A 34 -3.40 -2.40 6.10
CA GLU A 34 -3.42 -3.72 5.50
C GLU A 34 -3.06 -3.66 4.00
N VAL A 35 -3.57 -2.70 3.24
CA VAL A 35 -3.17 -2.49 1.84
C VAL A 35 -1.65 -2.35 1.71
N LEU A 36 -1.05 -1.52 2.56
CA LEU A 36 0.40 -1.30 2.55
C LEU A 36 1.16 -2.55 2.97
N ALA A 37 0.70 -3.27 4.00
CA ALA A 37 1.33 -4.50 4.47
C ALA A 37 1.31 -5.60 3.39
N ARG A 38 0.22 -5.72 2.63
CA ARG A 38 0.11 -6.66 1.50
C ARG A 38 1.10 -6.30 0.38
N ALA A 39 1.24 -5.02 0.05
CA ALA A 39 2.22 -4.57 -0.93
C ALA A 39 3.68 -4.80 -0.45
N GLU A 40 3.95 -4.57 0.83
CA GLU A 40 5.26 -4.82 1.44
C GLU A 40 5.61 -6.31 1.47
N ASP A 41 4.64 -7.21 1.72
CA ASP A 41 4.87 -8.67 1.64
C ASP A 41 5.44 -9.08 0.27
N TRP A 42 4.82 -8.63 -0.83
CA TRP A 42 5.33 -8.91 -2.17
C TRP A 42 6.72 -8.32 -2.42
N PHE A 43 6.99 -7.13 -1.86
CA PHE A 43 8.32 -6.50 -1.96
C PHE A 43 9.38 -7.30 -1.21
N ASP A 44 9.11 -7.69 0.04
CA ASP A 44 10.02 -8.46 0.88
C ASP A 44 10.26 -9.87 0.33
N ARG A 45 9.26 -10.45 -0.34
CA ARG A 45 9.39 -11.73 -1.06
C ARG A 45 10.11 -11.61 -2.40
N GLY A 46 10.34 -10.39 -2.90
CA GLY A 46 11.01 -10.15 -4.18
C GLY A 46 10.23 -10.71 -5.37
N VAL A 47 8.91 -10.50 -5.41
CA VAL A 47 8.09 -10.94 -6.55
C VAL A 47 8.61 -10.31 -7.85
N GLU A 48 8.94 -11.15 -8.83
CA GLU A 48 9.44 -10.73 -10.14
C GLU A 48 8.29 -10.30 -11.05
N TYR A 49 8.56 -9.34 -11.94
CA TYR A 49 7.57 -8.91 -12.92
C TYR A 49 7.48 -9.93 -14.05
N ASP A 50 6.28 -10.49 -14.24
CA ASP A 50 5.92 -11.29 -15.40
C ASP A 50 4.40 -11.19 -15.63
N GLN A 51 4.00 -10.71 -16.80
CA GLN A 51 2.59 -10.56 -17.16
C GLN A 51 1.86 -11.90 -17.36
N GLN A 52 2.59 -13.00 -17.50
CA GLN A 52 2.08 -14.36 -17.68
C GLN A 52 2.12 -15.20 -16.40
N ALA A 53 2.81 -14.73 -15.35
CA ALA A 53 2.91 -15.44 -14.08
C ALA A 53 1.93 -14.88 -13.05
N VAL A 54 1.79 -15.66 -11.98
CA VAL A 54 1.00 -15.32 -10.81
C VAL A 54 1.80 -15.62 -9.54
N ALA A 55 1.52 -14.89 -8.47
CA ALA A 55 2.09 -15.12 -7.15
C ALA A 55 0.99 -15.09 -6.07
N PRO A 56 1.14 -15.88 -4.99
CA PRO A 56 0.16 -15.88 -3.91
C PRO A 56 0.18 -14.57 -3.12
N ASP A 57 -0.98 -14.17 -2.60
CA ASP A 57 -1.12 -13.15 -1.57
C ASP A 57 -0.45 -13.54 -0.26
N ALA A 58 -0.40 -12.62 0.71
CA ALA A 58 0.30 -12.80 1.98
C ALA A 58 -0.19 -14.04 2.76
N GLU A 59 -1.47 -14.39 2.60
CA GLU A 59 -2.09 -15.56 3.25
C GLU A 59 -1.90 -16.86 2.46
N GLY A 60 -1.51 -16.79 1.19
CA GLY A 60 -1.43 -17.94 0.29
C GLY A 60 -2.80 -18.46 -0.16
N ALA A 61 -3.86 -17.65 -0.03
CA ALA A 61 -5.25 -18.03 -0.30
C ALA A 61 -5.71 -17.61 -1.71
N HIS A 62 -4.97 -16.72 -2.37
CA HIS A 62 -5.20 -16.36 -3.76
C HIS A 62 -3.90 -16.10 -4.49
N ASP A 63 -3.88 -16.41 -5.79
CA ASP A 63 -2.83 -15.95 -6.68
C ASP A 63 -3.30 -14.70 -7.43
N TYR A 64 -2.40 -13.75 -7.66
CA TYR A 64 -2.63 -12.55 -8.47
C TYR A 64 -1.55 -12.45 -9.55
N ARG A 65 -1.87 -11.81 -10.69
CA ARG A 65 -0.88 -11.56 -11.75
C ARG A 65 0.31 -10.77 -11.24
N THR A 66 1.51 -11.14 -11.68
CA THR A 66 2.76 -10.49 -11.28
C THR A 66 3.11 -9.32 -12.20
N ASP A 67 2.21 -8.36 -12.32
CA ASP A 67 2.43 -7.10 -13.03
C ASP A 67 1.96 -5.89 -12.19
N CYS A 68 2.08 -4.67 -12.73
CA CYS A 68 1.80 -3.45 -11.97
C CYS A 68 0.35 -3.41 -11.45
N SER A 69 -0.63 -3.71 -12.29
CA SER A 69 -2.05 -3.74 -11.90
C SER A 69 -2.41 -4.95 -11.05
N GLY A 70 -1.77 -6.10 -11.26
CA GLY A 70 -1.92 -7.28 -10.42
C GLY A 70 -1.42 -7.06 -8.99
N MET A 71 -0.32 -6.32 -8.80
CA MET A 71 0.14 -5.90 -7.47
C MET A 71 -0.88 -5.00 -6.77
N VAL A 72 -1.47 -4.02 -7.48
CA VAL A 72 -2.54 -3.18 -6.92
C VAL A 72 -3.78 -4.01 -6.57
N ALA A 73 -4.19 -4.94 -7.44
CA ALA A 73 -5.32 -5.83 -7.19
C ALA A 73 -5.10 -6.71 -5.94
N MET A 74 -3.87 -7.21 -5.77
CA MET A 74 -3.47 -7.99 -4.60
C MET A 74 -3.48 -7.14 -3.32
N ALA A 75 -2.89 -5.94 -3.36
CA ALA A 75 -2.80 -5.04 -2.23
C ALA A 75 -4.19 -4.54 -1.78
N TRP A 76 -5.11 -4.30 -2.70
CA TRP A 76 -6.52 -3.99 -2.38
C TRP A 76 -7.39 -5.21 -2.09
N HIS A 77 -6.80 -6.41 -2.11
CA HIS A 77 -7.49 -7.68 -1.87
C HIS A 77 -8.73 -7.84 -2.79
N LEU A 78 -8.61 -7.45 -4.06
CA LEU A 78 -9.71 -7.48 -5.01
C LEU A 78 -10.18 -8.92 -5.29
N PRO A 79 -11.46 -9.12 -5.68
CA PRO A 79 -12.05 -10.46 -5.88
C PRO A 79 -11.63 -11.16 -7.17
N SER A 80 -10.93 -10.47 -8.07
CA SER A 80 -10.46 -11.00 -9.34
C SER A 80 -9.02 -10.60 -9.57
N THR A 81 -8.32 -11.39 -10.38
CA THR A 81 -6.92 -11.22 -10.77
C THR A 81 -6.75 -10.48 -12.09
N ASP A 82 -7.84 -10.23 -12.81
CA ASP A 82 -7.83 -9.79 -14.22
C ASP A 82 -7.88 -8.25 -14.34
N PHE A 83 -7.48 -7.55 -13.28
CA PHE A 83 -7.42 -6.09 -13.30
C PHE A 83 -6.23 -5.60 -14.12
N THR A 84 -6.51 -4.59 -14.93
CA THR A 84 -5.59 -3.81 -15.75
C THR A 84 -5.64 -2.37 -15.25
N THR A 85 -4.69 -1.53 -15.67
CA THR A 85 -4.74 -0.08 -15.42
C THR A 85 -6.12 0.50 -15.79
N ASP A 86 -6.60 0.20 -17.00
CA ASP A 86 -7.92 0.64 -17.46
C ASP A 86 -9.10 0.15 -16.62
N SER A 87 -9.05 -1.09 -16.12
CA SER A 87 -10.17 -1.65 -15.35
C SER A 87 -10.15 -1.25 -13.88
N LEU A 88 -9.00 -0.84 -13.34
CA LEU A 88 -8.90 -0.20 -12.02
C LEU A 88 -9.57 1.18 -11.99
N ASP A 89 -9.52 1.94 -13.08
CA ASP A 89 -10.18 3.24 -13.22
C ASP A 89 -11.70 3.15 -13.49
N ARG A 90 -12.30 1.95 -13.41
CA ARG A 90 -13.75 1.79 -13.45
C ARG A 90 -14.35 2.26 -12.13
N ARG A 91 -15.43 3.05 -12.23
CA ARG A 91 -16.16 3.58 -11.05
C ARG A 91 -16.91 2.53 -10.24
N SER A 92 -16.97 1.29 -10.72
CA SER A 92 -17.44 0.13 -9.95
C SER A 92 -16.35 -0.47 -9.05
N VAL A 93 -15.11 0.02 -9.16
CA VAL A 93 -13.93 -0.49 -8.43
C VAL A 93 -13.35 0.63 -7.58
N THR A 94 -13.16 1.83 -8.15
CA THR A 94 -12.51 2.95 -7.48
C THR A 94 -13.33 4.23 -7.54
N ASP A 95 -12.98 5.18 -6.68
CA ASP A 95 -13.24 6.62 -6.82
C ASP A 95 -11.97 7.34 -7.29
N ARG A 96 -12.12 8.43 -8.08
CA ARG A 96 -10.99 9.26 -8.49
C ARG A 96 -10.73 10.26 -7.39
N VAL A 97 -9.48 10.41 -7.02
CA VAL A 97 -9.05 11.28 -5.93
C VAL A 97 -8.13 12.35 -6.48
N ASP A 98 -8.36 13.58 -6.06
CA ASP A 98 -7.46 14.68 -6.38
C ASP A 98 -6.08 14.41 -5.79
N ARG A 99 -5.03 14.83 -6.50
CA ARG A 99 -3.63 14.59 -6.09
C ARG A 99 -3.35 15.07 -4.68
N ASP A 100 -3.94 16.20 -4.30
CA ASP A 100 -3.77 16.77 -2.97
C ASP A 100 -4.46 15.94 -1.89
N ASP A 101 -5.48 15.13 -2.23
CA ASP A 101 -6.29 14.34 -1.29
C ASP A 101 -5.90 12.87 -1.23
N LEU A 102 -4.77 12.52 -1.85
CA LEU A 102 -4.19 11.19 -1.74
C LEU A 102 -3.86 10.84 -0.30
N LEU A 103 -4.22 9.61 0.03
CA LEU A 103 -3.94 8.98 1.30
C LEU A 103 -3.22 7.65 1.04
N PRO A 104 -2.39 7.17 1.98
CA PRO A 104 -1.67 5.90 1.82
C PRO A 104 -2.59 4.72 1.51
N GLY A 105 -2.16 3.90 0.55
CA GLY A 105 -2.96 2.81 -0.01
C GLY A 105 -3.81 3.21 -1.22
N ASP A 106 -3.92 4.51 -1.55
CA ASP A 106 -4.45 4.93 -2.85
C ASP A 106 -3.44 4.58 -3.96
N ALA A 107 -3.91 4.43 -5.20
CA ALA A 107 -3.08 4.20 -6.36
C ALA A 107 -2.92 5.48 -7.19
N LEU A 108 -1.80 5.58 -7.89
CA LEU A 108 -1.54 6.55 -8.94
C LEU A 108 -1.44 5.76 -10.24
N ASP A 109 -2.36 6.00 -11.17
CA ASP A 109 -2.50 5.26 -12.42
C ASP A 109 -2.25 6.15 -13.65
N ASP A 110 -1.25 5.80 -14.46
CA ASP A 110 -1.02 6.36 -15.78
C ASP A 110 -2.01 5.74 -16.77
N THR A 111 -3.14 6.42 -16.92
CA THR A 111 -4.23 6.02 -17.81
C THR A 111 -3.95 6.19 -19.30
N ALA A 112 -2.81 6.78 -19.69
CA ALA A 112 -2.49 7.02 -21.09
C ALA A 112 -1.51 5.98 -21.64
N ASP A 113 -0.46 5.67 -20.89
CA ASP A 113 0.63 4.78 -21.32
C ASP A 113 0.66 3.45 -20.55
N GLY A 114 -0.18 3.30 -19.52
CA GLY A 114 -0.38 2.05 -18.78
C GLY A 114 0.75 1.77 -17.79
N HIS A 115 0.67 2.37 -16.60
CA HIS A 115 1.47 1.98 -15.44
C HIS A 115 0.83 2.46 -14.13
N VAL A 116 0.89 1.65 -13.07
CA VAL A 116 0.27 2.00 -11.79
C VAL A 116 1.21 1.75 -10.62
N VAL A 117 1.17 2.64 -9.63
CA VAL A 117 1.92 2.54 -8.38
C VAL A 117 0.99 2.75 -7.18
N ILE A 118 1.33 2.21 -6.02
CA ILE A 118 0.61 2.51 -4.77
C ILE A 118 1.32 3.66 -4.06
N PHE A 119 0.56 4.71 -3.76
CA PHE A 119 0.99 5.84 -2.96
C PHE A 119 1.14 5.39 -1.49
N THR A 120 2.33 5.54 -0.91
CA THR A 120 2.60 5.05 0.46
C THR A 120 2.67 6.17 1.51
N GLY A 121 2.80 7.44 1.10
CA GLY A 121 2.86 8.54 2.04
C GLY A 121 3.40 9.85 1.47
N TRP A 122 3.00 10.96 2.09
CA TRP A 122 3.56 12.28 1.77
C TRP A 122 4.90 12.47 2.45
N ILE A 123 5.92 12.88 1.68
CA ILE A 123 7.17 13.42 2.24
C ILE A 123 6.93 14.88 2.63
N ALA A 124 6.38 15.65 1.69
CA ALA A 124 5.94 17.02 1.92
C ALA A 124 4.75 17.33 1.00
N ARG A 125 3.53 17.32 1.57
CA ARG A 125 2.27 17.55 0.84
C ARG A 125 2.24 18.90 0.13
N SER A 126 2.72 19.96 0.78
CA SER A 126 2.81 21.30 0.18
C SER A 126 3.76 21.40 -1.01
N ALA A 127 4.73 20.49 -1.13
CA ALA A 127 5.66 20.41 -2.24
C ALA A 127 5.26 19.33 -3.27
N GLY A 128 4.15 18.62 -3.05
CA GLY A 128 3.68 17.55 -3.91
C GLY A 128 4.64 16.35 -3.97
N THR A 129 5.44 16.12 -2.92
CA THR A 129 6.45 15.03 -2.87
C THR A 129 6.04 13.91 -1.95
N PHE A 130 6.27 12.67 -2.37
CA PHE A 130 5.70 11.48 -1.75
C PHE A 130 6.55 10.23 -2.00
N THR A 131 6.23 9.15 -1.29
CA THR A 131 6.78 7.81 -1.54
C THR A 131 5.74 6.90 -2.19
N TYR A 132 6.22 5.90 -2.94
CA TYR A 132 5.38 4.89 -3.56
C TYR A 132 6.06 3.51 -3.57
N ILE A 133 5.26 2.47 -3.81
CA ILE A 133 5.68 1.09 -4.06
C ILE A 133 5.05 0.61 -5.38
N GLN A 134 5.78 -0.23 -6.12
CA GLN A 134 5.37 -0.68 -7.45
C GLN A 134 5.92 -2.07 -7.78
N LEU A 135 5.25 -2.79 -8.67
CA LEU A 135 5.83 -3.88 -9.45
C LEU A 135 6.13 -3.32 -10.84
N ALA A 136 7.39 -2.93 -11.08
CA ALA A 136 7.72 -1.95 -12.09
C ALA A 136 7.79 -2.52 -13.51
N ASN A 137 8.70 -3.47 -13.76
CA ASN A 137 8.99 -4.07 -15.07
C ASN A 137 10.00 -5.22 -14.92
N PRO A 138 10.27 -6.04 -15.96
CA PRO A 138 11.19 -7.19 -15.88
C PRO A 138 12.65 -6.89 -15.55
N ARG A 139 13.06 -5.62 -15.41
CA ARG A 139 14.43 -5.25 -15.01
C ARG A 139 14.52 -4.81 -13.56
N THR A 140 13.40 -4.41 -12.97
CA THR A 140 13.37 -3.72 -11.67
C THR A 140 12.48 -4.44 -10.67
N ASP A 141 11.52 -5.24 -11.15
CA ASP A 141 10.61 -6.04 -10.34
C ASP A 141 9.90 -5.18 -9.27
N MET A 142 9.66 -5.74 -8.08
CA MET A 142 9.18 -4.97 -6.94
C MET A 142 10.18 -3.88 -6.54
N ALA A 143 9.71 -2.64 -6.47
CA ALA A 143 10.52 -1.48 -6.14
C ALA A 143 9.75 -0.45 -5.31
N THR A 144 10.49 0.31 -4.52
CA THR A 144 10.00 1.54 -3.88
C THR A 144 10.66 2.76 -4.50
N GLY A 145 10.04 3.92 -4.37
CA GLY A 145 10.60 5.16 -4.90
C GLY A 145 9.98 6.41 -4.29
N THR A 146 10.51 7.55 -4.71
CA THR A 146 9.99 8.88 -4.37
C THR A 146 9.44 9.55 -5.61
N GLY A 147 8.26 10.15 -5.51
CA GLY A 147 7.60 10.89 -6.58
C GLY A 147 7.48 12.38 -6.27
N SER A 148 7.26 13.17 -7.32
CA SER A 148 6.89 14.58 -7.21
C SER A 148 5.89 14.93 -8.31
N PHE A 149 4.76 15.54 -7.93
CA PHE A 149 3.78 16.03 -8.91
C PHE A 149 4.29 17.22 -9.74
N ALA A 150 5.37 17.87 -9.31
CA ALA A 150 6.08 18.89 -10.08
C ALA A 150 7.16 18.30 -11.01
N GLY A 151 7.52 17.02 -10.83
CA GLY A 151 8.50 16.34 -11.67
C GLY A 151 7.89 15.94 -13.03
N PRO A 152 8.71 15.87 -14.11
CA PRO A 152 8.20 15.50 -15.43
C PRO A 152 7.86 14.01 -15.54
N LEU A 153 8.54 13.17 -14.75
CA LEU A 153 8.34 11.73 -14.72
C LEU A 153 8.05 11.24 -13.30
N LEU A 154 7.10 10.32 -13.20
CA LEU A 154 6.80 9.52 -12.03
C LEU A 154 6.96 8.05 -12.42
N ALA A 155 7.78 7.30 -11.67
CA ALA A 155 8.03 5.88 -11.93
C ALA A 155 8.48 5.55 -13.38
N GLY A 156 9.08 6.49 -14.10
CA GLY A 156 9.52 6.34 -15.49
C GLY A 156 8.51 6.79 -16.55
N HIS A 157 7.32 7.23 -16.14
CA HIS A 157 6.21 7.62 -17.02
C HIS A 157 5.85 9.10 -16.82
N PRO A 158 5.21 9.78 -17.81
CA PRO A 158 4.85 11.18 -17.67
C PRO A 158 3.93 11.44 -16.47
N THR A 159 4.40 12.25 -15.51
CA THR A 159 3.62 12.57 -14.29
C THR A 159 2.25 13.17 -14.60
N ALA A 160 2.11 13.84 -15.74
CA ALA A 160 0.86 14.45 -16.17
C ALA A 160 -0.26 13.42 -16.44
N ASN A 161 0.09 12.17 -16.78
CA ASN A 161 -0.88 11.13 -17.10
C ASN A 161 -1.50 10.47 -15.86
N TYR A 162 -0.84 10.61 -14.71
CA TYR A 162 -1.24 9.96 -13.47
C TYR A 162 -2.49 10.59 -12.85
N VAL A 163 -3.49 9.75 -12.61
CA VAL A 163 -4.70 10.07 -11.84
C VAL A 163 -4.67 9.30 -10.51
N GLY A 164 -5.25 9.90 -9.46
CA GLY A 164 -5.42 9.23 -8.17
C GLY A 164 -6.63 8.31 -8.19
N LEU A 165 -6.47 7.07 -7.73
CA LEU A 165 -7.52 6.06 -7.59
C LEU A 165 -7.59 5.58 -6.15
N ARG A 166 -8.79 5.56 -5.57
CA ARG A 166 -9.05 4.97 -4.25
C ARG A 166 -10.04 3.84 -4.39
N TYR A 167 -9.67 2.65 -3.89
CA TYR A 167 -10.59 1.51 -3.85
C TYR A 167 -11.84 1.85 -3.04
N LEU A 168 -13.03 1.50 -3.57
CA LEU A 168 -14.31 1.85 -2.97
C LEU A 168 -14.50 1.33 -1.55
N HIS A 169 -13.83 0.22 -1.19
CA HIS A 169 -13.94 -0.39 0.13
C HIS A 169 -12.69 -0.19 0.99
N VAL A 170 -11.77 0.70 0.61
CA VAL A 170 -10.72 1.14 1.54
C VAL A 170 -11.37 1.89 2.70
N VAL A 171 -11.01 1.49 3.91
CA VAL A 171 -11.37 2.16 5.15
C VAL A 171 -10.14 2.67 5.86
N ASP A 172 -10.34 3.72 6.63
CA ASP A 172 -9.33 4.31 7.48
C ASP A 172 -9.09 3.42 8.70
N ASP A 173 -7.85 3.34 9.19
CA ASP A 173 -7.52 2.54 10.37
C ASP A 173 -8.24 3.08 11.62
N ASP A 174 -8.89 2.22 12.40
CA ASP A 174 -9.51 2.61 13.67
C ASP A 174 -8.43 3.14 14.65
N GLU A 175 -8.66 4.30 15.29
CA GLU A 175 -7.71 4.84 16.30
C GLU A 175 -7.54 3.92 17.53
N GLY A 176 -8.35 2.85 17.67
CA GLY A 176 -8.39 1.95 18.82
C GLY A 176 -7.99 0.48 18.55
N THR A 177 -7.77 0.07 17.30
CA THR A 177 -7.24 -1.27 16.99
C THR A 177 -5.72 -1.23 17.13
N THR A 178 -5.25 -1.63 18.31
CA THR A 178 -3.89 -2.10 18.65
C THR A 178 -2.85 -1.97 17.54
N THR A 179 -1.97 -0.98 17.71
CA THR A 179 -0.64 -0.81 17.12
C THR A 179 -0.33 -1.70 15.91
N PRO A 180 -0.39 -1.15 14.68
CA PRO A 180 0.11 -1.85 13.50
C PRO A 180 1.57 -2.24 13.73
N SER A 181 1.82 -3.53 13.64
CA SER A 181 3.14 -4.14 13.76
C SER A 181 4.10 -3.51 12.77
N ARG A 182 5.05 -2.68 13.25
CA ARG A 182 6.37 -2.38 12.63
C ARG A 182 6.39 -1.73 11.22
N VAL A 183 5.29 -1.70 10.48
CA VAL A 183 5.16 -1.19 9.09
C VAL A 183 5.03 0.34 9.05
N LEU A 184 4.33 0.94 10.02
CA LEU A 184 4.13 2.40 10.07
C LEU A 184 5.37 3.19 10.50
N ASP A 185 6.33 2.57 11.19
CA ASP A 185 7.59 3.23 11.59
C ASP A 185 8.60 3.34 10.43
N ARG A 186 8.41 2.60 9.33
CA ARG A 186 9.33 2.55 8.19
C ARG A 186 9.07 3.63 7.13
N TYR A 187 7.83 4.09 7.02
CA TYR A 187 7.46 5.17 6.10
C TYR A 187 7.30 6.47 6.90
N PRO A 188 7.81 7.62 6.41
CA PRO A 188 7.65 8.89 7.09
C PRO A 188 6.18 9.30 7.05
N TRP A 189 5.39 8.77 7.97
CA TRP A 189 4.18 9.44 8.43
C TRP A 189 4.60 10.71 9.18
N PRO A 190 3.84 11.81 9.09
CA PRO A 190 4.16 13.02 9.82
C PRO A 190 4.38 12.69 11.30
N SER A 191 5.50 13.17 11.83
CA SER A 191 5.92 12.97 13.21
C SER A 191 4.74 13.20 14.17
N ALA A 192 4.53 12.22 15.06
CA ALA A 192 3.48 12.19 16.08
C ALA A 192 3.09 13.58 16.61
N GLY A 193 1.85 14.00 16.32
CA GLY A 193 1.32 15.29 16.78
C GLY A 193 0.16 15.86 15.96
N ILE A 194 -0.08 15.36 14.74
CA ILE A 194 -1.22 15.72 13.91
C ILE A 194 -1.90 14.42 13.47
N SER A 195 -3.06 14.11 14.05
CA SER A 195 -3.91 13.03 13.53
C SER A 195 -4.31 13.40 12.09
N PRO A 196 -4.03 12.55 11.08
CA PRO A 196 -4.43 12.79 9.70
C PRO A 196 -5.96 12.74 9.50
N TRP A 197 -6.71 12.37 10.54
CA TRP A 197 -8.18 12.27 10.55
C TRP A 197 -8.91 13.57 10.89
N ARG A 198 -8.20 14.68 11.13
CA ARG A 198 -8.87 15.97 11.34
C ARG A 198 -9.17 16.62 9.98
N LEU A 199 -10.39 16.42 9.48
CA LEU A 199 -11.01 17.38 8.55
C LEU A 199 -10.77 18.79 9.12
N ASP A 200 -10.11 19.66 8.35
CA ASP A 200 -9.91 21.05 8.74
C ASP A 200 -11.29 21.68 9.02
N PRO A 201 -11.60 22.12 10.26
CA PRO A 201 -12.87 22.76 10.58
C PRO A 201 -13.12 24.04 9.78
N ARG A 202 -12.10 24.57 9.09
CA ARG A 202 -12.16 25.79 8.28
C ARG A 202 -12.63 25.56 6.84
N ARG A 203 -12.86 24.30 6.41
CA ARG A 203 -13.49 23.99 5.13
C ARG A 203 -14.89 23.41 5.32
N ARG A 204 -15.80 24.22 5.88
CA ARG A 204 -17.24 24.05 5.54
C ARG A 204 -17.45 24.67 4.18
N HIS A 205 -17.83 23.83 3.22
CA HIS A 205 -18.65 24.29 2.10
C HIS A 205 -19.86 25.03 2.68
N THR A 206 -19.93 26.34 2.43
CA THR A 206 -21.18 27.08 2.54
C THR A 206 -22.03 26.71 1.33
N SER A 207 -22.89 25.71 1.50
CA SER A 207 -24.11 25.58 0.71
C SER A 207 -25.29 26.08 1.55
N GLY A 208 -26.02 27.06 1.03
CA GLY A 208 -27.30 27.52 1.57
C GLY A 208 -27.34 28.99 1.97
N GLY A 209 -28.04 29.79 1.15
CA GLY A 209 -28.33 31.21 1.35
C GLY A 209 -28.71 31.86 0.03
#